data_AF-A0A956EZN1-F1
#
_entry.id   AF-A0A956EZN1-F1
#
_cell.length_a   1.000
_cell.length_b   1.000
_cell.length_c   1.000
_cell.angle_alpha   90.00
_cell.angle_beta   90.00
_cell.angle_gamma   90.00
#
_symmetry.space_group_name_H-M   'P 1'
#
loop_
_entity.id
_entity.type
_entity.pdbx_description
1 polymer ?
#
loop_
_entity_poly.entity_id
_entity_poly.type
_entity_poly.pdbx_seq_one_letter_code
_entity_poly.pdbx_strand_id
1 'polypeptide(L)'
;MTEASNAGAEKPFQRDPSHWLFKLSPEEWIQAALVELRRAEAALAGAQLPAAYAGLKRAAGMALNGALILEPREWGRSYVDHLTALAQDADAPAAVREAASRVAGLKASPGEVVNLRTPKTEERWVEAAKTVMAHAYAVVHRQPHGAPKNPHGNDLESDTRGTAAKGDS
;
A
#
# COMPACT_ATOMS: atom_id res chain seq x y z
N MET A 1 7.20 -39.07 -15.25
CA MET A 1 7.19 -37.82 -16.04
C MET A 1 6.55 -36.77 -15.16
N THR A 2 7.37 -35.91 -14.56
CA THR A 2 6.92 -34.90 -13.60
C THR A 2 6.91 -33.58 -14.34
N GLU A 3 5.71 -33.08 -14.69
CA GLU A 3 5.58 -31.72 -15.19
C GLU A 3 5.74 -30.77 -13.99
N ALA A 4 6.84 -30.02 -14.00
CA ALA A 4 7.02 -28.89 -13.12
C ALA A 4 6.00 -27.81 -13.52
N SER A 5 5.02 -27.56 -12.66
CA SER A 5 4.12 -26.42 -12.77
C SER A 5 4.94 -25.14 -12.79
N ASN A 6 5.02 -24.51 -13.95
CA ASN A 6 5.64 -23.21 -14.13
C ASN A 6 4.75 -22.19 -13.41
N ALA A 7 5.18 -21.76 -12.23
CA ALA A 7 4.53 -20.72 -11.44
C ALA A 7 4.32 -19.48 -12.33
N GLY A 8 3.09 -18.96 -12.33
CA GLY A 8 2.68 -17.84 -13.17
C GLY A 8 3.63 -16.66 -13.00
N ALA A 9 4.42 -16.37 -14.03
CA ALA A 9 5.17 -15.14 -14.12
C ALA A 9 4.18 -13.98 -14.01
N GLU A 10 4.30 -13.18 -12.96
CA GLU A 10 3.54 -11.95 -12.78
C GLU A 10 3.68 -11.13 -14.07
N LYS A 11 2.55 -10.82 -14.71
CA LYS A 11 2.58 -9.97 -15.91
C LYS A 11 3.14 -8.61 -15.51
N PRO A 12 4.15 -8.09 -16.22
CA PRO A 12 4.68 -6.76 -15.93
C PRO A 12 3.57 -5.72 -16.11
N PHE A 13 3.56 -4.70 -15.24
CA PHE A 13 2.66 -3.56 -15.36
C PHE A 13 2.77 -2.93 -16.76
N GLN A 14 1.63 -2.77 -17.42
CA GLN A 14 1.52 -2.09 -18.71
C GLN A 14 0.82 -0.75 -18.52
N ARG A 15 1.53 0.35 -18.79
CA ARG A 15 0.97 1.69 -18.69
C ARG A 15 -0.06 1.94 -19.81
N ASP A 16 -1.21 2.46 -19.43
CA ASP A 16 -2.23 2.97 -20.34
C ASP A 16 -2.62 4.40 -19.92
N PRO A 17 -2.15 5.43 -20.64
CA PRO A 17 -2.47 6.83 -20.33
C PRO A 17 -3.96 7.19 -20.40
N SER A 18 -4.75 6.41 -21.15
CA SER A 18 -6.19 6.62 -21.30
C SER A 18 -7.00 5.96 -20.18
N HIS A 19 -6.39 5.03 -19.45
CA HIS A 19 -7.03 4.32 -18.35
C HIS A 19 -6.89 5.09 -17.03
N TRP A 20 -7.99 5.19 -16.29
CA TRP A 20 -8.03 5.94 -15.03
C TRP A 20 -7.04 5.42 -13.96
N LEU A 21 -6.91 4.10 -13.86
CA LEU A 21 -6.02 3.39 -12.92
C LEU A 21 -4.59 3.16 -13.47
N PHE A 22 -4.45 2.55 -14.66
CA PHE A 22 -3.15 2.16 -15.23
C PHE A 22 -2.33 3.28 -15.89
N LYS A 23 -2.72 4.55 -15.73
CA LYS A 23 -1.92 5.70 -16.20
C LYS A 23 -0.63 5.91 -15.41
N LEU A 24 -0.56 5.40 -14.18
CA LEU A 24 0.62 5.40 -13.31
C LEU A 24 0.89 3.97 -12.82
N SER A 25 2.16 3.65 -12.57
CA SER A 25 2.55 2.40 -11.91
C SER A 25 2.10 2.39 -10.44
N PRO A 26 2.08 1.21 -9.78
CA PRO A 26 1.81 1.13 -8.35
C PRO A 26 2.68 2.09 -7.50
N GLU A 27 3.98 2.13 -7.75
CA GLU A 27 4.93 2.99 -7.02
C GLU A 27 4.70 4.47 -7.34
N GLU A 28 4.40 4.81 -8.58
CA GLU A 28 4.09 6.19 -8.96
C GLU A 28 2.81 6.70 -8.29
N TRP A 29 1.82 5.84 -8.10
CA TRP A 29 0.63 6.14 -7.31
C TRP A 29 0.97 6.43 -5.84
N ILE A 30 1.86 5.65 -5.23
CA ILE A 30 2.38 5.92 -3.88
C ILE A 30 3.11 7.27 -3.83
N GLN A 31 3.98 7.56 -4.79
CA GLN A 31 4.70 8.84 -4.83
C GLN A 31 3.75 10.03 -4.99
N ALA A 32 2.75 9.90 -5.86
CA ALA A 32 1.71 10.92 -6.03
C ALA A 32 0.91 11.13 -4.73
N ALA A 33 0.56 10.05 -4.02
CA ALA A 33 -0.13 10.12 -2.74
C ALA A 33 0.68 10.88 -1.68
N LEU A 34 2.00 10.67 -1.62
CA LEU A 34 2.89 11.40 -0.69
C LEU A 34 2.97 12.89 -0.99
N VAL A 35 2.98 13.28 -2.27
CA VAL A 35 2.92 14.70 -2.67
C VAL A 35 1.59 15.32 -2.22
N GLU A 36 0.49 14.61 -2.41
CA GLU A 36 -0.84 15.07 -2.04
C GLU A 36 -1.01 15.19 -0.52
N LEU A 37 -0.46 14.26 0.25
CA LEU A 37 -0.44 14.31 1.71
C LEU A 37 0.27 15.57 2.22
N ARG A 38 1.46 15.89 1.70
CA ARG A 38 2.19 17.12 2.08
C ARG A 38 1.39 18.39 1.80
N ARG A 39 0.66 18.42 0.68
CA ARG A 39 -0.23 19.56 0.34
C ARG A 39 -1.41 19.64 1.31
N ALA A 40 -1.98 18.51 1.70
CA ALA A 40 -3.07 18.46 2.66
C ALA A 40 -2.63 18.92 4.06
N GLU A 41 -1.44 18.49 4.52
CA GLU A 41 -0.83 18.94 5.78
C GLU A 41 -0.55 20.46 5.77
N ALA A 42 -0.04 21.00 4.65
CA ALA A 42 0.14 22.44 4.50
C ALA A 42 -1.19 23.22 4.54
N ALA A 43 -2.24 22.67 3.93
CA ALA A 43 -3.58 23.27 3.98
C ALA A 43 -4.17 23.24 5.41
N LEU A 44 -3.93 22.17 6.18
CA LEU A 44 -4.30 22.10 7.60
C LEU A 44 -3.59 23.19 8.41
N ALA A 45 -2.26 23.31 8.25
CA ALA A 45 -1.47 24.34 8.93
C ALA A 45 -1.94 25.77 8.60
N GLY A 46 -2.45 25.97 7.38
CA GLY A 46 -3.07 27.22 6.94
C GLY A 46 -4.56 27.37 7.27
N ALA A 47 -5.15 26.49 8.09
CA ALA A 47 -6.58 26.46 8.45
C ALA A 47 -7.56 26.36 7.25
N GLN A 48 -7.10 25.85 6.11
CA GLN A 48 -7.90 25.67 4.88
C GLN A 48 -8.57 24.29 4.87
N LEU A 49 -9.50 24.06 5.80
CA LEU A 49 -10.07 22.72 6.07
C LEU A 49 -10.73 22.03 4.87
N PRO A 50 -11.54 22.71 4.03
CA PRO A 50 -12.10 22.04 2.85
C PRO A 50 -11.00 21.49 1.92
N ALA A 51 -9.92 22.26 1.72
CA ALA A 51 -8.79 21.86 0.89
C ALA A 51 -7.99 20.73 1.55
N ALA A 52 -7.73 20.83 2.85
CA ALA A 52 -7.08 19.79 3.65
C ALA A 52 -7.82 18.45 3.56
N TYR A 53 -9.13 18.43 3.85
CA TYR A 53 -9.90 17.18 3.88
C TYR A 53 -10.02 16.55 2.50
N ALA A 54 -10.20 17.37 1.46
CA ALA A 54 -10.15 16.89 0.08
C ALA A 54 -8.77 16.28 -0.23
N GLY A 55 -7.69 16.94 0.18
CA GLY A 55 -6.33 16.45 0.03
C GLY A 55 -6.07 15.12 0.74
N LEU A 56 -6.51 14.96 2.00
CA LEU A 56 -6.36 13.70 2.75
C LEU A 56 -7.08 12.54 2.06
N LYS A 57 -8.31 12.76 1.57
CA LYS A 57 -9.06 11.75 0.80
C LYS A 57 -8.34 11.38 -0.49
N ARG A 58 -7.86 12.38 -1.23
CA ARG A 58 -7.09 12.13 -2.47
C ARG A 58 -5.81 11.36 -2.20
N ALA A 59 -5.03 11.74 -1.18
CA ALA A 59 -3.80 11.05 -0.83
C ALA A 59 -4.05 9.57 -0.50
N ALA A 60 -5.02 9.28 0.37
CA ALA A 60 -5.35 7.91 0.72
C ALA A 60 -5.88 7.10 -0.48
N GLY A 61 -6.79 7.66 -1.28
CA GLY A 61 -7.30 7.00 -2.48
C GLY A 61 -6.25 6.80 -3.59
N MET A 62 -5.33 7.77 -3.78
CA MET A 62 -4.20 7.62 -4.70
C MET A 62 -3.29 6.46 -4.27
N ALA A 63 -3.05 6.29 -2.97
CA ALA A 63 -2.29 5.14 -2.50
C ALA A 63 -3.03 3.82 -2.78
N LEU A 64 -4.36 3.78 -2.55
CA LEU A 64 -5.18 2.61 -2.84
C LEU A 64 -5.24 2.27 -4.34
N ASN A 65 -5.13 3.24 -5.25
CA ASN A 65 -4.95 2.96 -6.67
C ASN A 65 -3.72 2.07 -6.92
N GLY A 66 -2.60 2.34 -6.24
CA GLY A 66 -1.40 1.51 -6.37
C GLY A 66 -1.65 0.06 -5.91
N ALA A 67 -2.35 -0.12 -4.79
CA ALA A 67 -2.74 -1.44 -4.30
C ALA A 67 -3.71 -2.16 -5.25
N LEU A 68 -4.71 -1.46 -5.79
CA LEU A 68 -5.73 -2.02 -6.69
C LEU A 68 -5.18 -2.52 -8.03
N ILE A 69 -4.02 -2.05 -8.46
CA ILE A 69 -3.33 -2.59 -9.65
C ILE A 69 -2.83 -4.02 -9.38
N LEU A 70 -2.37 -4.29 -8.16
CA LEU A 70 -1.75 -5.57 -7.77
C LEU A 70 -2.76 -6.56 -7.18
N GLU A 71 -3.70 -6.04 -6.39
CA GLU A 71 -4.81 -6.79 -5.80
C GLU A 71 -6.14 -6.17 -6.27
N PRO A 72 -6.62 -6.51 -7.48
CA PRO A 72 -7.84 -5.92 -8.02
C PRO A 72 -9.07 -6.22 -7.16
N ARG A 73 -9.86 -5.16 -6.90
CA ARG A 73 -11.13 -5.23 -6.17
C ARG A 73 -12.19 -4.36 -6.85
N GLU A 74 -13.47 -4.75 -6.73
CA GLU A 74 -14.62 -4.01 -7.26
C GLU A 74 -15.04 -2.87 -6.30
N TRP A 75 -14.16 -1.89 -6.10
CA TRP A 75 -14.34 -0.79 -5.15
C TRP A 75 -14.78 0.54 -5.79
N GLY A 76 -15.19 0.54 -7.06
CA GLY A 76 -15.52 1.76 -7.78
C GLY A 76 -14.28 2.52 -8.31
N ARG A 77 -14.51 3.76 -8.77
CA ARG A 77 -13.49 4.54 -9.52
C ARG A 77 -13.08 5.83 -8.83
N SER A 78 -13.84 6.27 -7.82
CA SER A 78 -13.50 7.47 -7.06
C SER A 78 -12.66 7.12 -5.84
N TYR A 79 -11.79 8.05 -5.41
CA TYR A 79 -11.02 7.89 -4.18
C TYR A 79 -11.91 7.67 -2.95
N VAL A 80 -13.10 8.26 -2.93
CA VAL A 80 -14.06 8.08 -1.84
C VAL A 80 -14.73 6.71 -1.91
N ASP A 81 -14.95 6.16 -3.11
CA ASP A 81 -15.47 4.80 -3.29
C ASP A 81 -14.49 3.81 -2.69
N HIS A 82 -13.18 3.95 -2.98
CA HIS A 82 -12.13 3.10 -2.42
C HIS A 82 -12.09 3.13 -0.90
N LEU A 83 -12.16 4.34 -0.32
CA LEU A 83 -12.16 4.49 1.14
C LEU A 83 -13.42 3.89 1.78
N THR A 84 -14.58 4.07 1.15
CA THR A 84 -15.85 3.54 1.65
C THR A 84 -15.87 2.02 1.57
N ALA A 85 -15.37 1.45 0.48
CA ALA A 85 -15.26 0.00 0.29
C ALA A 85 -14.23 -0.61 1.27
N LEU A 86 -13.05 -0.02 1.41
CA LEU A 86 -12.03 -0.47 2.36
C LEU A 86 -12.53 -0.43 3.81
N ALA A 87 -13.36 0.54 4.17
CA ALA A 87 -13.97 0.61 5.50
C ALA A 87 -14.88 -0.59 5.81
N GLN A 88 -15.36 -1.31 4.78
CA GLN A 88 -16.25 -2.46 4.89
C GLN A 88 -15.56 -3.79 4.53
N ASP A 89 -14.33 -3.75 4.04
CA ASP A 89 -13.61 -4.94 3.59
C ASP A 89 -13.15 -5.79 4.78
N ALA A 90 -13.78 -6.95 4.97
CA ALA A 90 -13.46 -7.87 6.07
C ALA A 90 -12.02 -8.40 6.04
N ASP A 91 -11.37 -8.43 4.86
CA ASP A 91 -10.00 -8.91 4.70
C ASP A 91 -8.97 -7.87 5.18
N ALA A 92 -9.34 -6.58 5.23
CA ALA A 92 -8.46 -5.52 5.67
C ALA A 92 -8.35 -5.49 7.21
N PRO A 93 -7.18 -5.15 7.80
CA PRO A 93 -7.02 -5.03 9.25
C PRO A 93 -8.00 -4.02 9.86
N ALA A 94 -8.54 -4.30 11.05
CA ALA A 94 -9.56 -3.46 11.70
C ALA A 94 -9.16 -1.98 11.80
N ALA A 95 -7.90 -1.71 12.18
CA ALA A 95 -7.37 -0.34 12.25
C ALA A 95 -7.39 0.40 10.90
N VAL A 96 -7.14 -0.33 9.79
CA VAL A 96 -7.17 0.23 8.43
C VAL A 96 -8.60 0.57 8.04
N ARG A 97 -9.56 -0.31 8.34
CA ARG A 97 -10.99 -0.07 8.07
C ARG A 97 -11.53 1.14 8.83
N GLU A 98 -11.19 1.24 10.12
CA GLU A 98 -11.54 2.40 10.94
C GLU A 98 -10.93 3.69 10.40
N ALA A 99 -9.65 3.65 10.00
CA ALA A 99 -8.98 4.79 9.40
C ALA A 99 -9.64 5.22 8.09
N ALA A 100 -9.96 4.28 7.21
CA ALA A 100 -10.66 4.53 5.95
C ALA A 100 -12.04 5.18 6.19
N SER A 101 -12.80 4.65 7.16
CA SER A 101 -14.10 5.22 7.57
C SER A 101 -13.95 6.68 8.04
N ARG A 102 -12.95 6.97 8.88
CA ARG A 102 -12.67 8.33 9.36
C ARG A 102 -12.34 9.29 8.21
N VAL A 103 -11.46 8.89 7.30
CA VAL A 103 -11.04 9.73 6.17
C VAL A 103 -12.19 9.97 5.19
N ALA A 104 -12.99 8.93 4.87
CA ALA A 104 -14.18 9.07 4.03
C ALA A 104 -15.19 10.05 4.63
N GLY A 105 -15.38 9.98 5.94
CA GLY A 105 -16.34 10.79 6.71
C GLY A 105 -15.96 12.27 6.88
N LEU A 106 -14.74 12.70 6.55
CA LEU A 106 -14.32 14.10 6.71
C LEU A 106 -15.24 15.04 5.92
N LYS A 107 -15.86 16.01 6.59
CA LYS A 107 -16.70 17.03 5.97
C LYS A 107 -16.33 18.38 6.57
N ALA A 108 -16.08 19.37 5.72
CA ALA A 108 -15.94 20.73 6.17
C ALA A 108 -17.34 21.34 6.30
N SER A 109 -17.75 21.68 7.52
CA SER A 109 -18.98 22.44 7.75
C SER A 109 -18.72 23.92 7.45
N PRO A 110 -19.49 24.56 6.55
CA PRO A 110 -19.40 26.00 6.36
C PRO A 110 -19.89 26.70 7.64
N GLY A 111 -19.06 27.55 8.22
CA GLY A 111 -19.46 28.38 9.36
C GLY A 111 -19.27 27.78 10.75
N GLU A 112 -18.61 26.62 10.88
CA GLU A 112 -18.20 26.14 12.21
C GLU A 112 -17.05 27.01 12.73
N VAL A 113 -17.45 28.06 13.46
CA VAL A 113 -16.59 29.00 14.17
C VAL A 113 -15.51 28.24 14.93
N VAL A 114 -14.27 28.70 14.74
CA VAL A 114 -12.96 28.21 15.19
C VAL A 114 -12.83 28.18 16.72
N ASN A 115 -13.76 27.57 17.46
CA ASN A 115 -13.76 27.65 18.92
C ASN A 115 -13.47 26.36 19.67
N LEU A 116 -13.29 25.20 19.01
CA LEU A 116 -12.94 23.95 19.70
C LEU A 116 -12.04 22.98 18.90
N ARG A 117 -11.40 23.40 17.80
CA ARG A 117 -10.48 22.51 17.07
C ARG A 117 -9.09 22.57 17.67
N THR A 118 -8.74 21.52 18.41
CA THR A 118 -7.41 21.36 19.00
C THR A 118 -6.45 20.70 18.01
N PRO A 119 -5.14 21.00 18.06
CA PRO A 119 -4.12 20.34 17.21
C PRO A 119 -4.18 18.81 17.24
N LYS A 120 -4.61 18.22 18.36
CA LYS A 120 -4.80 16.77 18.51
C LYS A 120 -5.86 16.19 17.58
N THR A 121 -6.88 16.96 17.22
CA THR A 121 -7.93 16.50 16.30
C THR A 121 -7.40 16.46 14.86
N GLU A 122 -6.61 17.46 14.47
CA GLU A 122 -6.02 17.55 13.13
C GLU A 122 -5.00 16.44 12.90
N GLU A 123 -4.13 16.20 13.88
CA GLU A 123 -3.17 15.09 13.88
C GLU A 123 -3.87 13.73 13.66
N ARG A 124 -5.00 13.50 14.32
CA ARG A 124 -5.78 12.25 14.16
C ARG A 124 -6.28 12.02 12.73
N TRP A 125 -6.62 13.07 11.98
CA TRP A 125 -7.06 12.92 10.59
C TRP A 125 -5.91 12.60 9.65
N VAL A 126 -4.75 13.24 9.87
CA VAL A 126 -3.52 12.96 9.14
C VAL A 126 -3.07 11.52 9.40
N GLU A 127 -3.04 11.08 10.65
CA GLU A 127 -2.66 9.71 11.01
C GLU A 127 -3.61 8.67 10.45
N ALA A 128 -4.92 8.97 10.37
CA ALA A 128 -5.87 8.08 9.68
C ALA A 128 -5.54 7.93 8.19
N ALA A 129 -5.25 9.04 7.48
CA ALA A 129 -4.85 8.98 6.08
C ALA A 129 -3.54 8.20 5.89
N LYS A 130 -2.53 8.45 6.74
CA LYS A 130 -1.26 7.72 6.75
C LYS A 130 -1.45 6.23 7.01
N THR A 131 -2.36 5.84 7.89
CA THR A 131 -2.68 4.43 8.15
C THR A 131 -3.18 3.72 6.90
N VAL A 132 -4.10 4.34 6.15
CA VAL A 132 -4.58 3.79 4.86
C VAL A 132 -3.47 3.74 3.83
N MET A 133 -2.67 4.81 3.72
CA MET A 133 -1.54 4.86 2.79
C MET A 133 -0.47 3.81 3.12
N ALA A 134 -0.20 3.55 4.40
CA ALA A 134 0.75 2.54 4.84
C ALA A 134 0.26 1.12 4.50
N HIS A 135 -1.04 0.85 4.63
CA HIS A 135 -1.62 -0.40 4.17
C HIS A 135 -1.42 -0.60 2.67
N ALA A 136 -1.76 0.40 1.86
CA ALA A 136 -1.55 0.34 0.42
C ALA A 136 -0.07 0.19 0.05
N TYR A 137 0.81 0.92 0.73
CA TYR A 137 2.26 0.79 0.58
C TYR A 137 2.75 -0.65 0.83
N ALA A 138 2.23 -1.29 1.89
CA ALA A 138 2.57 -2.67 2.23
C ALA A 138 2.08 -3.67 1.18
N VAL A 139 0.94 -3.43 0.52
CA VAL A 139 0.50 -4.22 -0.64
C VAL A 139 1.47 -4.02 -1.81
N VAL A 140 1.82 -2.77 -2.13
CA VAL A 140 2.72 -2.44 -3.24
C VAL A 140 4.13 -3.01 -3.07
N HIS A 141 4.65 -3.02 -1.85
CA HIS A 141 6.02 -3.48 -1.56
C HIS A 141 6.08 -4.88 -0.97
N ARG A 142 4.98 -5.64 -0.99
CA ARG A 142 4.99 -7.02 -0.53
C ARG A 142 5.93 -7.80 -1.44
N GLN A 143 7.07 -8.25 -0.90
CA GLN A 143 7.86 -9.24 -1.62
C GLN A 143 7.06 -10.54 -1.68
N PRO A 144 6.93 -11.21 -2.84
CA PRO A 144 6.46 -12.58 -2.84
C PRO A 144 7.42 -13.38 -1.94
N HIS A 145 6.88 -14.05 -0.93
CA HIS A 145 7.67 -14.93 -0.07
C HIS A 145 8.29 -16.05 -0.94
N GLY A 146 9.53 -15.83 -1.39
CA GLY A 146 10.35 -16.75 -2.16
C GLY A 146 11.71 -16.93 -1.50
N ALA A 147 11.77 -17.91 -0.60
CA ALA A 147 12.93 -18.48 0.09
C ALA A 147 13.76 -17.55 1.03
N PRO A 148 14.16 -18.03 2.23
CA PRO A 148 15.26 -17.39 2.94
C PRO A 148 16.51 -17.48 2.06
N LYS A 149 17.04 -16.34 1.62
CA LYS A 149 18.43 -16.28 1.16
C LYS A 149 19.27 -16.68 2.35
N ASN A 150 19.85 -17.87 2.32
CA ASN A 150 20.85 -18.28 3.29
C ASN A 150 21.99 -17.25 3.19
N PRO A 151 22.24 -16.41 4.20
CA PRO A 151 23.28 -15.37 4.11
C PRO A 151 24.70 -15.94 4.23
N HIS A 152 24.81 -17.25 4.41
CA HIS A 152 26.07 -17.99 4.44
C HIS A 152 26.09 -18.94 3.25
N GLY A 153 26.51 -18.41 2.10
CA GLY A 153 27.02 -19.24 1.02
C GLY A 153 28.20 -20.02 1.56
N ASN A 154 28.04 -21.33 1.67
CA ASN A 154 29.16 -22.23 1.83
C ASN A 154 28.86 -23.45 0.97
N ASP A 155 29.10 -23.28 -0.33
CA ASP A 155 29.43 -24.39 -1.22
C ASP A 155 30.78 -24.92 -0.74
N LEU A 156 30.74 -25.83 0.24
CA LEU A 156 31.90 -26.64 0.56
C LEU A 156 32.01 -27.73 -0.51
N GLU A 157 32.59 -27.35 -1.65
CA GLU A 157 33.54 -28.26 -2.29
C GLU A 157 34.61 -28.63 -1.26
N SER A 158 34.66 -29.90 -0.88
CA SER A 158 35.89 -30.51 -0.40
C SER A 158 35.98 -31.93 -0.97
N ASP A 159 36.59 -31.98 -2.14
CA ASP A 159 37.33 -33.13 -2.63
C ASP A 159 38.32 -33.60 -1.55
N THR A 160 38.16 -34.84 -1.09
CA THR A 160 39.28 -35.64 -0.56
C THR A 160 39.18 -37.07 -1.07
N ARG A 161 39.91 -37.32 -2.16
CA ARG A 161 40.83 -38.45 -2.40
C ARG A 161 40.63 -39.76 -1.62
N GLY A 162 40.65 -40.85 -2.39
CA GLY A 162 40.49 -42.22 -1.95
C GLY A 162 41.46 -42.75 -0.90
N THR A 163 41.07 -43.88 -0.32
CA THR A 163 42.00 -44.85 0.27
C THR A 163 41.43 -46.25 0.06
N ALA A 164 42.21 -47.10 -0.60
CA ALA A 164 41.98 -48.53 -0.70
C ALA A 164 42.44 -49.24 0.57
N ALA A 165 41.75 -50.31 1.00
CA ALA A 165 42.36 -51.58 1.44
C ALA A 165 41.30 -52.61 1.91
N LYS A 166 41.35 -53.78 1.23
CA LYS A 166 41.26 -55.19 1.71
C LYS A 166 40.31 -55.61 2.85
N GLY A 167 39.66 -56.75 2.63
CA GLY A 167 39.27 -57.69 3.69
C GLY A 167 38.39 -58.83 3.20
N ASP A 168 38.94 -60.03 3.10
CA ASP A 168 38.33 -61.30 2.70
C ASP A 168 37.15 -61.74 3.59
N SER A 169 36.18 -62.46 2.99
CA SER A 169 35.73 -63.80 3.39
C SER A 169 34.80 -64.39 2.33
#